data_AF-A0A7S1HI73-F1
#
_entry.id   AF-A0A7S1HI73-F1
#
_cell.length_a   1.000
_cell.length_b   1.000
_cell.length_c   1.000
_cell.angle_alpha   90.00
_cell.angle_beta   90.00
_cell.angle_gamma   90.00
#
_symmetry.space_group_name_H-M   'P 1'
#
loop_
_entity.id
_entity.type
_entity.pdbx_description
1 polymer ?
#
loop_
_entity_poly.entity_id
_entity_poly.type
_entity_poly.pdbx_seq_one_letter_code
_entity_poly.pdbx_strand_id
1 'polypeptide(L)'
;GRLSIAYVSSDLLTSHAVAGSMRMVLSMHDHERVDVSLFVTKHDQVVAALDDAERAGLGKAVLVDASEMSQGQLAAALNARGVHVIVDCNGQTGKDAMAALAMRPAAIQVHYLGFPSTLGAS
;
A
#
# COMPACT_ATOMS: atom_id res chain seq x y z
N GLY A 1 -19.70 8.04 -6.71
CA GLY A 1 -18.59 8.17 -5.74
C GLY A 1 -17.30 7.72 -6.38
N ARG A 2 -16.15 8.16 -5.87
CA ARG A 2 -14.83 7.72 -6.34
C ARG A 2 -14.49 6.34 -5.76
N LEU A 3 -13.77 5.52 -6.52
CA LEU A 3 -13.23 4.25 -6.04
C LEU A 3 -12.04 4.54 -5.11
N SER A 4 -12.04 3.96 -3.92
CA SER A 4 -10.98 4.17 -2.91
C SER A 4 -10.10 2.94 -2.83
N ILE A 5 -8.81 3.11 -3.12
CA ILE A 5 -7.81 2.05 -3.16
C ILE A 5 -6.72 2.34 -2.13
N ALA A 6 -6.41 1.36 -1.28
CA ALA A 6 -5.21 1.37 -0.46
C ALA A 6 -4.16 0.42 -1.05
N TYR A 7 -2.98 0.95 -1.33
CA TYR A 7 -1.78 0.15 -1.54
C TYR A 7 -1.08 -0.01 -0.20
N VAL A 8 -0.66 -1.23 0.13
CA VAL A 8 0.10 -1.51 1.36
C VAL A 8 1.46 -2.04 0.96
N SER A 9 2.53 -1.41 1.44
CA SER A 9 3.88 -1.93 1.20
C SER A 9 4.96 -1.52 2.19
N SER A 10 6.00 -2.34 2.30
CA SER A 10 7.27 -2.02 2.97
C SER A 10 8.39 -1.52 2.06
N ASP A 11 8.27 -1.53 0.72
CA ASP A 11 9.44 -1.33 -0.16
C ASP A 11 9.16 -0.56 -1.48
N LEU A 12 8.08 0.23 -1.59
CA LEU A 12 7.74 0.96 -2.83
C LEU A 12 8.37 2.36 -2.98
N LEU A 13 9.16 2.83 -2.01
CA LEU A 13 9.68 4.22 -1.99
C LEU A 13 11.20 4.34 -2.13
N THR A 14 11.94 3.23 -2.06
CA THR A 14 13.39 3.24 -2.25
C THR A 14 13.75 2.31 -3.38
N SER A 15 15.04 2.24 -3.74
CA SER A 15 15.58 1.41 -4.83
C SER A 15 15.35 -0.09 -4.59
N HIS A 16 14.13 -0.54 -4.80
CA HIS A 16 13.69 -1.93 -4.84
C HIS A 16 13.23 -2.26 -6.27
N ALA A 17 13.34 -3.52 -6.67
CA ALA A 17 13.17 -3.95 -8.06
C ALA A 17 11.83 -3.52 -8.70
N VAL A 18 10.80 -3.33 -7.89
CA VAL A 18 9.44 -2.98 -8.35
C VAL A 18 9.00 -1.54 -8.01
N ALA A 19 9.78 -0.79 -7.24
CA ALA A 19 9.40 0.53 -6.74
C ALA A 19 9.16 1.53 -7.88
N GLY A 20 10.06 1.56 -8.88
CA GLY A 20 9.91 2.44 -10.06
C GLY A 20 8.61 2.19 -10.84
N SER A 21 8.30 0.92 -11.11
CA SER A 21 7.06 0.53 -11.81
C SER A 21 5.81 0.91 -11.02
N MET A 22 5.81 0.69 -9.71
CA MET A 22 4.66 1.01 -8.86
C MET A 22 4.46 2.51 -8.69
N ARG A 23 5.52 3.32 -8.59
CA ARG A 23 5.41 4.79 -8.59
C ARG A 23 4.74 5.30 -9.88
N MET A 24 5.08 4.74 -11.04
CA MET A 24 4.36 5.05 -12.27
C MET A 24 2.87 4.67 -12.19
N VAL A 25 2.54 3.48 -11.68
CA VAL A 25 1.13 3.07 -11.51
C VAL A 25 0.38 4.03 -10.57
N LEU A 26 0.99 4.40 -9.44
CA LEU A 26 0.39 5.32 -8.45
C LEU A 26 0.12 6.70 -9.05
N SER A 27 1.08 7.23 -9.84
CA SER A 27 0.95 8.55 -10.46
C SER A 27 0.00 8.61 -11.66
N MET A 28 -0.29 7.47 -12.29
CA MET A 28 -1.18 7.39 -13.47
C MET A 28 -2.67 7.18 -13.13
N HIS A 29 -3.04 7.04 -11.87
CA HIS A 29 -4.46 6.93 -11.50
C HIS A 29 -5.24 8.19 -11.89
N ASP A 30 -6.41 8.00 -12.51
CA ASP A 30 -7.35 9.07 -12.77
C ASP A 30 -7.96 9.55 -11.44
N HIS A 31 -7.45 10.66 -10.94
CA HIS A 31 -7.85 11.21 -9.65
C HIS A 31 -9.30 11.69 -9.61
N GLU A 32 -9.97 11.93 -10.74
CA GLU A 32 -11.41 12.25 -10.71
C GLU A 32 -12.26 11.00 -10.42
N ARG A 33 -11.69 9.81 -10.61
CA ARG A 33 -12.39 8.52 -10.47
C ARG A 33 -11.86 7.67 -9.32
N VAL A 34 -10.60 7.86 -8.93
CA VAL A 34 -9.91 7.02 -7.94
C VAL A 34 -9.25 7.87 -6.85
N ASP A 35 -9.55 7.53 -5.60
CA ASP A 35 -8.85 7.96 -4.40
C ASP A 35 -7.79 6.92 -4.03
N VAL A 36 -6.53 7.36 -3.93
CA VAL A 36 -5.40 6.48 -3.65
C VAL A 36 -4.81 6.81 -2.29
N SER A 37 -4.56 5.78 -1.49
CA SER A 37 -3.71 5.88 -0.29
C SER A 37 -2.62 4.84 -0.33
N LEU A 38 -1.44 5.19 0.17
CA LEU A 38 -0.27 4.31 0.29
C LEU A 38 0.08 4.16 1.76
N PHE A 39 -0.17 2.97 2.32
CA PHE A 39 0.23 2.58 3.66
C PHE A 39 1.62 2.00 3.64
N VAL A 40 2.54 2.63 4.35
CA VAL A 40 3.95 2.27 4.35
C VAL A 40 4.30 1.57 5.67
N THR A 41 4.70 0.30 5.63
CA THR A 41 4.91 -0.54 6.83
C THR A 41 6.37 -0.58 7.30
N LYS A 42 7.26 0.23 6.72
CA LYS A 42 8.68 0.28 7.06
C LYS A 42 9.17 1.72 7.18
N HIS A 43 9.76 2.04 8.33
CA HIS A 43 10.15 3.40 8.69
C HIS A 43 11.10 4.06 7.68
N ASP A 44 12.11 3.33 7.19
CA ASP A 44 13.05 3.86 6.20
C ASP A 44 12.37 4.35 4.92
N GLN A 45 11.26 3.71 4.53
CA GLN A 45 10.49 4.15 3.37
C GLN A 45 9.69 5.42 3.67
N VAL A 46 9.16 5.56 4.90
CA VAL A 46 8.47 6.78 5.34
C VAL A 46 9.42 7.96 5.28
N VAL A 47 10.66 7.77 5.75
CA VAL A 47 11.74 8.77 5.66
C VAL A 47 12.07 9.07 4.19
N ALA A 48 12.17 8.06 3.33
CA ALA A 48 12.40 8.27 1.89
C ALA A 48 11.29 9.12 1.23
N ALA A 49 10.05 9.00 1.69
CA ALA A 49 8.93 9.82 1.22
C ALA A 49 9.00 11.30 1.63
N LEU A 50 9.98 11.70 2.45
CA LEU A 50 10.29 13.11 2.72
C LEU A 50 11.15 13.74 1.61
N ASP A 51 11.78 12.92 0.76
CA ASP A 51 12.46 13.39 -0.44
C ASP A 51 11.44 13.81 -1.50
N ASP A 52 11.62 15.00 -2.08
CA ASP A 52 10.68 15.58 -3.05
C ASP A 52 10.55 14.76 -4.33
N ALA A 53 11.64 14.12 -4.80
CA ALA A 53 11.60 13.32 -6.01
C ALA A 53 10.83 12.01 -5.79
N GLU A 54 11.07 11.35 -4.66
CA GLU A 54 10.33 10.16 -4.26
C GLU A 54 8.84 10.47 -4.03
N ARG A 55 8.55 11.59 -3.35
CA ARG A 55 7.18 12.06 -3.14
C ARG A 55 6.47 12.38 -4.45
N ALA A 56 7.13 13.05 -5.39
CA ALA A 56 6.55 13.41 -6.69
C ALA A 56 6.12 12.16 -7.49
N GLY A 57 6.85 11.05 -7.34
CA GLY A 57 6.52 9.76 -7.95
C GLY A 57 5.20 9.15 -7.47
N LEU A 58 4.58 9.65 -6.41
CA LEU A 58 3.33 9.11 -5.85
C LEU A 58 2.06 9.76 -6.40
N GLY A 59 2.18 10.78 -7.26
CA GLY A 59 1.03 11.54 -7.75
C GLY A 59 0.22 12.15 -6.60
N LYS A 60 -1.11 12.00 -6.60
CA LYS A 60 -1.97 12.45 -5.50
C LYS A 60 -2.24 11.39 -4.42
N ALA A 61 -1.45 10.32 -4.35
CA ALA A 61 -1.64 9.31 -3.31
C ALA A 61 -1.42 9.91 -1.91
N VAL A 62 -2.36 9.66 -1.01
CA VAL A 62 -2.21 10.02 0.41
C VAL A 62 -1.31 8.99 1.08
N LEU A 63 -0.13 9.41 1.51
CA LEU A 63 0.78 8.56 2.25
C LEU A 63 0.34 8.45 3.71
N VAL A 64 0.30 7.22 4.21
CA VAL A 64 0.02 6.88 5.59
C VAL A 64 1.23 6.14 6.15
N ASP A 65 1.86 6.72 7.17
CA ASP A 65 2.87 6.02 7.95
C ASP A 65 2.20 4.96 8.81
N ALA A 66 2.52 3.70 8.52
CA ALA A 66 2.06 2.54 9.28
C ALA A 66 3.25 1.74 9.84
N SER A 67 4.47 2.29 9.88
CA SER A 67 5.68 1.54 10.25
C SER A 67 5.68 1.09 11.70
N GLU A 68 4.99 1.84 12.57
CA GLU A 68 4.86 1.56 14.00
C GLU A 68 3.49 0.94 14.36
N MET A 69 2.65 0.64 13.37
CA MET A 69 1.36 0.01 13.61
C MET A 69 1.53 -1.49 13.82
N SER A 70 0.92 -2.02 14.87
CA SER A 70 0.65 -3.46 14.95
C SER A 70 -0.31 -3.89 13.83
N GLN A 71 -0.34 -5.18 13.51
CA GLN A 71 -1.21 -5.72 12.46
C GLN A 71 -2.71 -5.43 12.73
N GLY A 72 -3.13 -5.45 14.00
CA GLY A 72 -4.49 -5.07 14.38
C GLY A 72 -4.78 -3.58 14.18
N GLN A 73 -3.81 -2.71 14.48
CA GLN A 73 -3.93 -1.27 14.22
C GLN A 73 -3.96 -0.97 12.72
N LEU A 74 -3.14 -1.66 11.92
CA LEU A 74 -3.15 -1.53 10.47
C LEU A 74 -4.51 -1.94 9.88
N ALA A 75 -5.06 -3.08 10.30
CA ALA A 75 -6.38 -3.53 9.89
C ALA A 75 -7.47 -2.51 10.27
N ALA A 76 -7.46 -2.02 11.52
CA ALA A 76 -8.40 -1.01 11.98
C ALA A 76 -8.27 0.31 11.19
N ALA A 77 -7.05 0.75 10.87
CA ALA A 77 -6.81 1.97 10.11
C ALA A 77 -7.30 1.84 8.65
N LEU A 78 -7.05 0.69 8.00
CA LEU A 78 -7.55 0.38 6.66
C LEU A 78 -9.08 0.38 6.64
N ASN A 79 -9.70 -0.26 7.63
CA ASN A 79 -11.16 -0.33 7.74
C ASN A 79 -11.79 1.05 8.03
N ALA A 80 -11.22 1.81 8.98
CA ALA A 80 -11.70 3.14 9.34
C ALA A 80 -11.60 4.14 8.18
N ARG A 81 -10.65 3.93 7.25
CA ARG A 81 -10.52 4.74 6.04
C ARG A 81 -11.60 4.42 4.99
N GLY A 82 -12.35 3.33 5.14
CA GLY A 82 -13.45 2.97 4.24
C GLY A 82 -12.99 2.65 2.83
N VAL A 83 -11.82 2.02 2.68
CA VAL A 83 -11.27 1.67 1.35
C VAL A 83 -12.08 0.53 0.73
N HIS A 84 -12.29 0.62 -0.59
CA HIS A 84 -13.06 -0.38 -1.32
C HIS A 84 -12.18 -1.57 -1.72
N VAL A 85 -10.94 -1.29 -2.11
CA VAL A 85 -9.95 -2.27 -2.56
C VAL A 85 -8.65 -2.07 -1.79
N ILE A 86 -8.09 -3.16 -1.29
CA ILE A 86 -6.73 -3.19 -0.77
C ILE A 86 -5.84 -3.95 -1.75
N VAL A 87 -4.71 -3.35 -2.12
CA VAL A 87 -3.66 -3.95 -2.93
C VAL A 87 -2.45 -4.18 -2.04
N ASP A 88 -2.18 -5.45 -1.74
CA ASP A 88 -0.95 -5.90 -1.10
C ASP A 88 0.18 -5.98 -2.12
N CYS A 89 1.22 -5.19 -1.91
CA CYS A 89 2.39 -5.15 -2.78
C CYS A 89 3.60 -5.88 -2.19
N ASN A 90 3.41 -6.65 -1.12
CA ASN A 90 4.47 -7.39 -0.44
C ASN A 90 4.35 -8.89 -0.61
N GLY A 91 3.14 -9.43 -0.45
CA GLY A 91 2.94 -10.86 -0.27
C GLY A 91 3.67 -11.39 0.96
N GLN A 92 4.06 -12.67 0.94
CA GLN A 92 4.72 -13.33 2.06
C GLN A 92 6.22 -12.96 2.11
N THR A 93 6.50 -11.72 2.50
CA THR A 93 7.84 -11.14 2.64
C THR A 93 7.99 -10.46 4.01
N GLY A 94 9.20 -10.13 4.44
CA GLY A 94 9.39 -9.52 5.78
C GLY A 94 8.65 -8.18 5.94
N LYS A 95 8.00 -7.96 7.09
CA LYS A 95 7.13 -6.78 7.38
C LYS A 95 5.92 -6.62 6.44
N ASP A 96 5.39 -7.75 5.97
CA ASP A 96 4.13 -7.81 5.24
C ASP A 96 2.91 -7.38 6.09
N ALA A 97 1.78 -7.23 5.41
CA ALA A 97 0.49 -6.93 6.02
C ALA A 97 -0.42 -8.16 6.09
N MET A 98 0.11 -9.38 5.96
CA MET A 98 -0.71 -10.60 5.79
C MET A 98 -1.65 -10.82 6.97
N ALA A 99 -1.16 -10.64 8.19
CA ALA A 99 -1.99 -10.78 9.39
C ALA A 99 -3.09 -9.71 9.48
N ALA A 100 -2.80 -8.47 9.08
CA ALA A 100 -3.82 -7.41 9.00
C ALA A 100 -4.88 -7.73 7.94
N LEU A 101 -4.48 -8.23 6.77
CA LEU A 101 -5.40 -8.56 5.67
C LEU A 101 -6.24 -9.80 5.95
N ALA A 102 -5.74 -10.74 6.78
CA ALA A 102 -6.53 -11.86 7.28
C ALA A 102 -7.74 -11.41 8.12
N MET A 103 -7.69 -10.19 8.70
CA MET A 103 -8.83 -9.59 9.43
C MET A 103 -9.89 -8.98 8.50
N ARG A 104 -9.66 -9.03 7.18
CA ARG A 104 -10.56 -8.54 6.12
C ARG A 104 -11.03 -7.08 6.30
N PRO A 105 -10.10 -6.11 6.44
CA PRO A 105 -10.46 -4.70 6.59
C PRO A 105 -11.22 -4.09 5.40
N ALA A 106 -11.17 -4.71 4.21
CA ALA A 106 -11.97 -4.35 3.03
C ALA A 106 -12.59 -5.58 2.36
N ALA A 107 -13.66 -5.35 1.60
CA ALA A 107 -14.38 -6.41 0.89
C ALA A 107 -13.55 -7.04 -0.25
N ILE A 108 -12.71 -6.24 -0.91
CA ILE A 108 -11.84 -6.68 -2.00
C ILE A 108 -10.38 -6.51 -1.58
N GLN A 109 -9.62 -7.60 -1.62
CA GLN A 109 -8.19 -7.62 -1.31
C GLN A 109 -7.46 -8.37 -2.43
N VAL A 110 -6.41 -7.76 -2.96
CA VAL A 110 -5.66 -8.29 -4.10
C VAL A 110 -4.18 -8.29 -3.75
N HIS A 111 -3.49 -9.38 -4.07
CA HIS A 111 -2.04 -9.41 -4.08
C HIS A 111 -1.51 -9.02 -5.47
N TYR A 112 -0.51 -8.14 -5.53
CA TYR A 112 0.07 -7.72 -6.78
C TYR A 112 1.58 -7.44 -6.67
N LEU A 113 2.34 -8.02 -7.60
CA LEU A 113 3.73 -7.71 -7.96
C LEU A 113 4.82 -8.04 -6.92
N GLY A 114 4.55 -7.94 -5.62
CA GLY A 114 5.55 -8.10 -4.55
C GLY A 114 6.06 -9.53 -4.35
N PHE A 115 5.21 -10.53 -4.57
CA PHE A 115 5.53 -11.93 -4.40
C PHE A 115 5.14 -12.70 -5.67
N PRO A 116 6.06 -13.38 -6.35
CA PRO A 116 5.80 -13.97 -7.66
C PRO A 116 5.06 -15.32 -7.58
N SER A 117 4.09 -15.45 -6.68
CA SER A 117 3.30 -16.67 -6.50
C SER A 117 1.94 -16.38 -5.84
N THR A 118 1.10 -17.41 -5.74
CA THR A 118 -0.12 -17.38 -4.93
C THR A 118 0.21 -17.26 -3.44
N LEU A 119 -0.66 -16.57 -2.70
CA LEU A 119 -0.58 -16.50 -1.24
C LEU A 119 -1.27 -17.66 -0.52
N GLY A 120 -2.10 -18.45 -1.23
CA GLY A 120 -2.85 -19.56 -0.62
C GLY A 120 -3.86 -19.14 0.47
N ALA A 121 -4.17 -17.85 0.57
CA ALA A 121 -5.10 -17.29 1.55
C ALA A 121 -6.52 -17.11 0.97
N SER A 122 -7.55 -17.20 1.83
CA SER A 122 -8.99 -17.08 1.47
C SER A 122 -9.75 -16.13 2.39
#